data_AF-A0A1C4XZD4-F1
#
_entry.id   AF-A0A1C4XZD4-F1
#
_cell.length_a   1.000
_cell.length_b   1.000
_cell.length_c   1.000
_cell.angle_alpha   90.00
_cell.angle_beta   90.00
_cell.angle_gamma   90.00
#
_symmetry.space_group_name_H-M   'P 1'
#
loop_
_entity.id
_entity.type
_entity.pdbx_description
1 polymer ?
#
loop_
_entity_poly.entity_id
_entity_poly.type
_entity_poly.pdbx_seq_one_letter_code
_entity_poly.pdbx_strand_id
1 'polypeptide(L)'
;MSAHAGATRPPRAPALPDPGAGSRTRPVAWWGFLSLVVALAACTPAGDSRQHATPPANGAAPSTDASGGGPPCTTSVDTLPAPPAGYRLVGEDVAVPNAPVMSAEDSGEADPAARLFAKWGLVVRAGTVVDLRVAPGWQDKARLGWGGTGTPAATVTVHACAPAGGQAQWMAFVGGTWVAQAACVPLIVTSNGHTDRVNLGIGVPCDKTTTP
;
A
#
# COMPACT_ATOMS: atom_id res chain seq x y z
N MET A 1 -15.09 -64.65 34.64
CA MET A 1 -15.12 -63.52 33.69
C MET A 1 -14.08 -62.52 34.17
N SER A 2 -12.87 -62.59 33.61
CA SER A 2 -11.73 -61.78 34.06
C SER A 2 -11.23 -60.93 32.88
N ALA A 3 -11.10 -59.64 33.13
CA ALA A 3 -10.74 -58.62 32.16
C ALA A 3 -9.23 -58.64 31.88
N HIS A 4 -8.85 -58.62 30.60
CA HIS A 4 -7.49 -58.32 30.16
C HIS A 4 -7.43 -56.86 29.71
N ALA A 5 -6.70 -56.04 30.46
CA ALA A 5 -6.34 -54.67 30.10
C ALA A 5 -5.19 -54.70 29.07
N GLY A 6 -5.50 -54.30 27.84
CA GLY A 6 -4.49 -54.06 26.79
C GLY A 6 -3.92 -52.66 26.92
N ALA A 7 -2.63 -52.56 27.25
CA ALA A 7 -1.90 -51.30 27.30
C ALA A 7 -1.51 -50.84 25.88
N THR A 8 -2.12 -49.75 25.42
CA THR A 8 -1.80 -49.10 24.13
C THR A 8 -0.56 -48.23 24.27
N ARG A 9 0.49 -48.55 23.50
CA ARG A 9 1.76 -47.82 23.46
C ARG A 9 1.60 -46.55 22.60
N PRO A 10 2.04 -45.36 23.04
CA PRO A 10 1.95 -44.15 22.23
C PRO A 10 2.97 -44.16 21.06
N PRO A 11 2.65 -43.49 19.94
CA PRO A 11 3.53 -43.41 18.78
C PRO A 11 4.78 -42.55 19.06
N ARG A 12 5.89 -42.99 18.48
CA ARG A 12 7.23 -42.40 18.58
C ARG A 12 7.30 -41.12 17.74
N ALA A 13 7.64 -39.99 18.36
CA ALA A 13 7.84 -38.72 17.65
C ALA A 13 9.05 -38.80 16.69
N PRO A 14 9.00 -38.17 15.50
CA PRO A 14 10.14 -38.07 14.61
C PRO A 14 11.21 -37.11 15.16
N ALA A 15 12.47 -37.48 14.96
CA ALA A 15 13.63 -36.73 15.38
C ALA A 15 13.79 -35.43 14.57
N LEU A 16 14.10 -34.33 15.28
CA LEU A 16 14.52 -33.05 14.69
C LEU A 16 15.90 -33.20 14.02
N PRO A 17 16.12 -32.59 12.84
CA PRO A 17 17.45 -32.48 12.27
C PRO A 17 18.31 -31.45 13.00
N ASP A 18 19.59 -31.80 13.21
CA ASP A 18 20.63 -30.98 13.82
C ASP A 18 20.87 -29.65 13.07
N PRO A 19 21.14 -28.54 13.78
CA PRO A 19 21.61 -27.29 13.17
C PRO A 19 23.07 -27.44 12.76
N GLY A 20 23.30 -27.53 11.44
CA GLY A 20 24.62 -27.55 10.83
C GLY A 20 25.42 -26.29 11.18
N ALA A 21 26.53 -26.52 11.87
CA ALA A 21 27.58 -25.56 12.12
C ALA A 21 28.38 -25.28 10.84
N GLY A 22 28.57 -23.99 10.55
CA GLY A 22 29.83 -23.48 10.00
C GLY A 22 29.92 -23.31 8.48
N SER A 23 29.96 -22.04 8.06
CA SER A 23 31.05 -21.57 7.19
C SER A 23 31.19 -20.05 7.28
N ARG A 24 32.26 -19.62 7.93
CA ARG A 24 32.80 -18.25 7.87
C ARG A 24 33.48 -18.06 6.51
N THR A 25 33.14 -17.00 5.79
CA THR A 25 33.97 -16.39 4.72
C THR A 25 33.53 -14.93 4.59
N ARG A 26 34.20 -14.02 5.30
CA ARG A 26 35.30 -13.12 4.85
C ARG A 26 34.78 -11.79 4.26
N PRO A 27 35.18 -10.63 4.85
CA PRO A 27 34.82 -9.32 4.33
C PRO A 27 35.72 -8.98 3.13
N VAL A 28 35.12 -8.55 2.03
CA VAL A 28 35.83 -7.89 0.93
C VAL A 28 35.67 -6.39 1.16
N ALA A 29 36.74 -5.80 1.67
CA ALA A 29 36.97 -4.38 1.61
C ALA A 29 37.36 -3.97 0.19
N TRP A 30 37.20 -2.67 -0.08
CA TRP A 30 38.00 -1.85 -0.99
C TRP A 30 37.33 -1.49 -2.34
N TRP A 31 37.38 -0.17 -2.57
CA TRP A 31 37.35 0.64 -3.80
C TRP A 31 36.15 1.61 -3.70
N GLY A 32 36.31 2.88 -3.33
CA GLY A 32 37.37 3.82 -3.64
C GLY A 32 36.93 4.69 -4.82
N PHE A 33 36.60 5.95 -4.53
CA PHE A 33 36.55 7.10 -5.44
C PHE A 33 35.64 7.03 -6.68
N LEU A 34 34.64 7.93 -6.77
CA LEU A 34 34.77 9.14 -7.60
C LEU A 34 33.53 10.04 -7.41
N SER A 35 33.73 11.21 -6.80
CA SER A 35 32.75 12.30 -6.77
C SER A 35 32.67 12.95 -8.15
N LEU A 36 31.50 12.91 -8.79
CA LEU A 36 31.21 13.73 -9.96
C LEU A 36 30.36 14.93 -9.51
N VAL A 37 31.01 16.08 -9.33
CA VAL A 37 30.34 17.36 -9.12
C VAL A 37 29.86 17.85 -10.48
N VAL A 38 28.55 17.80 -10.72
CA VAL A 38 27.93 18.41 -11.90
C VAL A 38 27.58 19.86 -11.56
N ALA A 39 28.35 20.79 -12.11
CA ALA A 39 28.05 22.22 -12.08
C ALA A 39 26.93 22.52 -13.09
N LEU A 40 25.72 22.78 -12.59
CA LEU A 40 24.64 23.33 -13.41
C LEU A 40 24.81 24.86 -13.49
N ALA A 41 25.22 25.32 -14.67
CA ALA A 41 25.25 26.72 -15.04
C ALA A 41 23.83 27.29 -15.06
N ALA A 42 23.62 28.38 -14.32
CA ALA A 42 22.42 29.18 -14.36
C ALA A 42 22.38 30.00 -15.65
N CYS A 43 21.36 29.80 -16.48
CA CYS A 43 20.97 30.75 -17.50
C CYS A 43 19.63 31.37 -17.10
N THR A 44 19.70 32.60 -16.58
CA THR A 44 18.58 33.53 -16.45
C THR A 44 18.36 34.26 -17.77
N PRO A 45 17.25 34.04 -18.47
CA PRO A 45 16.73 35.03 -19.41
C PRO A 45 15.84 36.02 -18.65
N ALA A 46 16.36 37.23 -18.44
CA ALA A 46 15.57 38.42 -18.18
C ALA A 46 14.86 38.79 -19.49
N GLY A 47 13.60 38.37 -19.62
CA GLY A 47 12.75 38.64 -20.76
C GLY A 47 11.74 39.75 -20.45
N ASP A 48 12.03 40.88 -21.08
CA ASP A 48 11.32 42.13 -21.34
C ASP A 48 9.88 42.39 -20.85
N SER A 49 9.68 43.69 -20.62
CA SER A 49 8.50 44.33 -20.06
C SER A 49 7.27 44.23 -20.97
N ARG A 50 6.14 43.99 -20.31
CA ARG A 50 4.77 44.06 -20.84
C ARG A 50 4.54 45.35 -21.63
N GLN A 51 4.54 45.26 -22.95
CA GLN A 51 3.62 46.02 -23.79
C GLN A 51 2.39 45.15 -23.99
N HIS A 52 1.23 45.57 -23.50
CA HIS A 52 -0.03 45.22 -24.14
C HIS A 52 -0.96 46.43 -24.15
N ALA A 53 -1.23 46.84 -25.38
CA ALA A 53 -2.19 47.83 -25.77
C ALA A 53 -3.63 47.33 -25.57
N THR A 54 -4.51 48.32 -25.53
CA THR A 54 -5.98 48.37 -25.53
C THR A 54 -6.72 47.24 -26.29
N PRO A 55 -7.90 46.80 -25.82
CA PRO A 55 -8.65 45.68 -26.39
C PRO A 55 -9.49 46.06 -27.63
N PRO A 56 -9.63 45.14 -28.60
CA PRO A 56 -10.84 45.04 -29.39
C PRO A 56 -11.61 43.78 -29.03
N ALA A 57 -12.89 43.97 -28.70
CA ALA A 57 -13.89 42.94 -28.69
C ALA A 57 -14.02 42.35 -30.10
N ASN A 58 -13.81 41.04 -30.24
CA ASN A 58 -14.39 40.24 -31.30
C ASN A 58 -14.50 38.80 -30.81
N GLY A 59 -15.72 38.27 -30.86
CA GLY A 59 -16.04 36.94 -30.40
C GLY A 59 -15.30 35.87 -31.18
N ALA A 60 -14.52 35.08 -30.46
CA ALA A 60 -14.24 33.70 -30.77
C ALA A 60 -14.40 32.96 -29.45
N ALA A 61 -15.48 32.18 -29.32
CA ALA A 61 -15.59 31.24 -28.23
C ALA A 61 -14.36 30.32 -28.31
N PRO A 62 -13.55 30.20 -27.26
CA PRO A 62 -12.60 29.10 -27.21
C PRO A 62 -13.46 27.86 -27.09
N SER A 63 -13.54 27.07 -28.17
CA SER A 63 -13.76 25.63 -28.06
C SER A 63 -12.59 25.10 -27.26
N THR A 64 -12.73 25.23 -25.95
CA THR A 64 -11.94 24.49 -24.99
C THR A 64 -12.49 23.09 -25.13
N ASP A 65 -11.90 22.33 -26.03
CA ASP A 65 -11.91 20.88 -25.90
C ASP A 65 -11.22 20.61 -24.56
N ALA A 66 -12.02 20.63 -23.50
CA ALA A 66 -11.69 20.06 -22.23
C ALA A 66 -11.51 18.57 -22.52
N SER A 67 -10.31 18.21 -22.94
CA SER A 67 -9.81 16.85 -22.82
C SER A 67 -9.83 16.56 -21.32
N GLY A 68 -10.99 16.10 -20.88
CA GLY A 68 -11.29 15.72 -19.51
C GLY A 68 -10.47 14.49 -19.15
N GLY A 69 -9.18 14.69 -18.90
CA GLY A 69 -8.36 13.72 -18.23
C GLY A 69 -8.59 13.88 -16.74
N GLY A 70 -9.40 13.01 -16.14
CA GLY A 70 -9.37 12.83 -14.69
C GLY A 70 -7.95 12.49 -14.20
N PRO A 71 -7.71 12.46 -12.88
CA PRO A 71 -6.43 12.02 -12.34
C PRO A 71 -5.98 10.68 -12.94
N PRO A 72 -4.66 10.45 -13.09
CA PRO A 72 -4.15 9.21 -13.66
C PRO A 72 -4.60 8.01 -12.83
N CYS A 73 -4.90 6.92 -13.53
CA CYS A 73 -5.28 5.67 -12.90
C CYS A 73 -4.13 5.10 -12.07
N THR A 74 -4.46 4.52 -10.92
CA THR A 74 -3.47 3.74 -10.17
C THR A 74 -3.19 2.44 -10.93
N THR A 75 -1.93 2.04 -11.02
CA THR A 75 -1.55 0.78 -11.68
C THR A 75 -2.10 -0.42 -10.90
N SER A 76 -3.07 -1.12 -11.49
CA SER A 76 -3.55 -2.42 -10.99
C SER A 76 -2.64 -3.55 -11.47
N VAL A 77 -2.54 -4.61 -10.67
CA VAL A 77 -1.84 -5.84 -11.05
C VAL A 77 -2.77 -6.91 -11.62
N ASP A 78 -4.08 -6.79 -11.38
CA ASP A 78 -5.07 -7.76 -11.84
C ASP A 78 -6.49 -7.16 -11.88
N THR A 79 -7.38 -7.82 -12.60
CA THR A 79 -8.83 -7.52 -12.66
C THR A 79 -9.62 -8.78 -12.29
N LEU A 80 -10.60 -8.63 -11.41
CA LEU A 80 -11.28 -9.76 -10.78
C LEU A 80 -12.81 -9.65 -10.96
N PRO A 81 -13.52 -10.79 -11.12
CA PRO A 81 -14.98 -10.82 -11.15
C PRO A 81 -15.61 -10.58 -9.75
N ALA A 82 -14.87 -10.90 -8.69
CA ALA A 82 -15.28 -10.73 -7.29
C ALA A 82 -14.03 -10.61 -6.40
N PRO A 83 -14.14 -10.10 -5.15
CA PRO A 83 -13.04 -10.18 -4.19
C PRO A 83 -12.60 -11.63 -3.96
N PRO A 84 -11.28 -11.90 -3.89
CA PRO A 84 -10.79 -13.26 -3.77
C PRO A 84 -11.08 -13.87 -2.39
N ALA A 85 -10.99 -15.19 -2.27
CA ALA A 85 -11.04 -15.85 -0.98
C ALA A 85 -9.95 -15.31 -0.04
N GLY A 86 -10.24 -15.23 1.27
CA GLY A 86 -9.32 -14.62 2.23
C GLY A 86 -9.37 -13.09 2.28
N TYR A 87 -10.34 -12.47 1.60
CA TYR A 87 -10.64 -11.04 1.69
C TYR A 87 -12.01 -10.81 2.33
N ARG A 88 -12.20 -9.64 2.92
CA ARG A 88 -13.46 -9.16 3.46
C ARG A 88 -13.76 -7.77 2.93
N LEU A 89 -15.04 -7.47 2.75
CA LEU A 89 -15.50 -6.14 2.38
C LEU A 89 -15.33 -5.14 3.54
N VAL A 90 -15.02 -3.91 3.18
CA VAL A 90 -15.01 -2.71 4.02
C VAL A 90 -15.85 -1.68 3.27
N GLY A 91 -17.08 -1.45 3.72
CA GLY A 91 -18.09 -0.81 2.90
C GLY A 91 -18.49 -1.67 1.69
N GLU A 92 -18.83 -1.03 0.58
CA GLU A 92 -19.32 -1.71 -0.63
C GLU A 92 -18.25 -1.83 -1.74
N ASP A 93 -17.23 -0.98 -1.72
CA ASP A 93 -16.31 -0.81 -2.85
C ASP A 93 -14.89 -1.28 -2.58
N VAL A 94 -14.59 -1.69 -1.36
CA VAL A 94 -13.23 -2.03 -0.94
C VAL A 94 -13.21 -3.38 -0.26
N ALA A 95 -12.24 -4.20 -0.62
CA ALA A 95 -11.92 -5.43 0.07
C ALA A 95 -10.46 -5.46 0.52
N VAL A 96 -10.24 -5.93 1.74
CA VAL A 96 -8.92 -6.07 2.37
C VAL A 96 -8.74 -7.52 2.85
N PRO A 97 -7.49 -7.98 3.08
CA PRO A 97 -7.26 -9.32 3.61
C PRO A 97 -8.00 -9.56 4.93
N ASN A 98 -8.54 -10.76 5.14
CA ASN A 98 -9.19 -11.16 6.39
C ASN A 98 -8.25 -11.85 7.38
N ALA A 99 -6.95 -11.93 7.06
CA ALA A 99 -5.94 -12.52 7.92
C ALA A 99 -5.89 -11.77 9.27
N PRO A 100 -5.78 -12.50 10.41
CA PRO A 100 -5.71 -11.87 11.73
C PRO A 100 -4.40 -11.10 11.93
N VAL A 101 -3.33 -11.53 11.27
CA VAL A 101 -2.00 -10.93 11.31
C VAL A 101 -1.39 -10.97 9.91
N MET A 102 -0.87 -9.84 9.46
CA MET A 102 -0.02 -9.75 8.27
C MET A 102 1.45 -9.76 8.70
N SER A 103 2.27 -10.52 7.97
CA SER A 103 3.72 -10.54 8.18
C SER A 103 4.31 -9.16 7.96
N ALA A 104 5.15 -8.72 8.90
CA ALA A 104 5.85 -7.45 8.83
C ALA A 104 7.36 -7.68 8.93
N GLU A 105 8.12 -6.99 8.08
CA GLU A 105 9.58 -7.10 7.99
C GLU A 105 10.20 -5.69 8.08
N ASP A 106 11.48 -5.58 8.41
CA ASP A 106 12.16 -4.28 8.34
C ASP A 106 12.09 -3.73 6.90
N SER A 107 11.67 -2.47 6.76
CA SER A 107 11.41 -1.84 5.46
C SER A 107 12.67 -1.25 4.81
N GLY A 108 13.68 -0.92 5.62
CA GLY A 108 14.85 -0.13 5.19
C GLY A 108 14.58 1.38 5.02
N GLU A 109 13.38 1.86 5.34
CA GLU A 109 13.01 3.28 5.26
C GLU A 109 13.70 4.12 6.35
N ALA A 110 14.04 5.36 6.00
CA ALA A 110 14.60 6.32 6.96
C ALA A 110 13.52 6.95 7.88
N ASP A 111 12.26 6.97 7.45
CA ASP A 111 11.14 7.49 8.26
C ASP A 111 10.89 6.55 9.47
N PRO A 112 10.98 7.04 10.71
CA PRO A 112 10.74 6.21 11.90
C PRO A 112 9.30 5.65 11.96
N ALA A 113 8.32 6.32 11.34
CA ALA A 113 6.96 5.80 11.23
C ALA A 113 6.81 4.66 10.21
N ALA A 114 7.86 4.41 9.43
CA ALA A 114 7.87 3.43 8.35
C ALA A 114 8.85 2.27 8.58
N ARG A 115 9.32 2.04 9.81
CA ARG A 115 10.36 1.06 10.13
C ARG A 115 10.06 -0.37 9.65
N LEU A 116 8.85 -0.85 9.88
CA LEU A 116 8.40 -2.17 9.43
C LEU A 116 7.42 -2.01 8.28
N PHE A 117 7.40 -2.97 7.35
CA PHE A 117 6.47 -3.02 6.23
C PHE A 117 5.75 -4.36 6.19
N ALA A 118 4.43 -4.33 6.04
CA ALA A 118 3.62 -5.48 5.69
C ALA A 118 3.02 -5.28 4.30
N LYS A 119 3.37 -6.18 3.39
CA LYS A 119 2.84 -6.20 2.03
C LYS A 119 1.45 -6.83 2.00
N TRP A 120 0.50 -6.16 1.37
CA TRP A 120 -0.83 -6.72 1.15
C TRP A 120 -1.53 -6.08 -0.06
N GLY A 121 -2.43 -6.86 -0.68
CA GLY A 121 -3.18 -6.39 -1.85
C GLY A 121 -4.45 -5.66 -1.42
N LEU A 122 -4.71 -4.48 -1.98
CA LEU A 122 -5.99 -3.79 -1.87
C LEU A 122 -6.84 -4.16 -3.08
N VAL A 123 -8.11 -4.50 -2.87
CA VAL A 123 -9.04 -4.82 -3.96
C VAL A 123 -10.16 -3.78 -3.96
N VAL A 124 -10.36 -3.10 -5.09
CA VAL A 124 -11.29 -1.97 -5.21
C VAL A 124 -12.25 -2.23 -6.37
N ARG A 125 -13.51 -1.85 -6.21
CA ARG A 125 -14.51 -1.90 -7.28
C ARG A 125 -14.05 -1.06 -8.48
N ALA A 126 -14.21 -1.61 -9.68
CA ALA A 126 -13.86 -0.91 -10.90
C ALA A 126 -14.73 0.36 -11.08
N GLY A 127 -14.10 1.46 -11.48
CA GLY A 127 -14.72 2.78 -11.61
C GLY A 127 -14.70 3.62 -10.33
N THR A 128 -14.21 3.10 -9.21
CA THR A 128 -14.25 3.80 -7.92
C THR A 128 -12.92 4.48 -7.59
N VAL A 129 -13.00 5.66 -6.97
CA VAL A 129 -11.88 6.32 -6.29
C VAL A 129 -11.99 6.06 -4.80
N VAL A 130 -10.89 5.62 -4.18
CA VAL A 130 -10.84 5.29 -2.76
C VAL A 130 -9.74 6.09 -2.10
N ASP A 131 -10.09 6.81 -1.04
CA ASP A 131 -9.13 7.41 -0.13
C ASP A 131 -8.94 6.48 1.08
N LEU A 132 -7.71 6.06 1.32
CA LEU A 132 -7.32 5.36 2.54
C LEU A 132 -6.48 6.29 3.38
N ARG A 133 -6.81 6.40 4.67
CA ARG A 133 -6.02 7.14 5.64
C ARG A 133 -5.80 6.33 6.91
N VAL A 134 -4.66 6.52 7.54
CA VAL A 134 -4.50 6.11 8.95
C VAL A 134 -5.42 6.96 9.82
N ALA A 135 -5.99 6.37 10.87
CA ALA A 135 -6.89 7.10 11.76
C ALA A 135 -6.16 8.26 12.47
N PRO A 136 -6.88 9.29 12.95
CA PRO A 136 -6.29 10.34 13.76
C PRO A 136 -5.48 9.79 14.95
N GLY A 137 -4.28 10.33 15.18
CA GLY A 137 -3.33 9.86 16.20
C GLY A 137 -2.35 8.78 15.73
N TRP A 138 -2.45 8.35 14.47
CA TRP A 138 -1.55 7.36 13.85
C TRP A 138 -0.62 7.94 12.79
N GLN A 139 -0.73 9.24 12.50
CA GLN A 139 0.07 9.90 11.46
C GLN A 139 1.57 9.94 11.75
N ASP A 140 2.02 9.66 12.98
CA ASP A 140 3.45 9.52 13.30
C ASP A 140 3.87 8.05 13.53
N LYS A 141 2.94 7.10 13.30
CA LYS A 141 3.10 5.69 13.65
C LYS A 141 2.93 4.74 12.49
N ALA A 142 2.27 5.19 11.41
CA ALA A 142 1.98 4.37 10.25
C ALA A 142 1.99 5.19 8.95
N ARG A 143 2.25 4.48 7.85
CA ARG A 143 2.16 4.95 6.47
C ARG A 143 1.46 3.92 5.59
N LEU A 144 1.01 4.39 4.44
CA LEU A 144 0.25 3.67 3.43
C LEU A 144 0.85 3.92 2.05
N GLY A 145 0.64 2.98 1.11
CA GLY A 145 1.09 3.15 -0.26
C GLY A 145 0.64 2.02 -1.19
N TRP A 146 0.15 2.40 -2.37
CA TRP A 146 -0.22 1.52 -3.49
C TRP A 146 0.16 2.18 -4.83
N GLY A 147 0.48 1.37 -5.85
CA GLY A 147 0.68 1.87 -7.21
C GLY A 147 2.13 2.22 -7.62
N GLY A 148 3.12 2.00 -6.75
CA GLY A 148 4.56 2.08 -7.07
C GLY A 148 5.18 3.48 -7.04
N THR A 149 6.44 3.55 -6.60
CA THR A 149 7.36 4.72 -6.50
C THR A 149 6.97 5.90 -5.61
N GLY A 150 5.75 5.96 -5.09
CA GLY A 150 5.36 7.00 -4.13
C GLY A 150 6.02 6.82 -2.76
N THR A 151 6.44 7.92 -2.14
CA THR A 151 6.82 7.95 -0.73
C THR A 151 5.63 7.50 0.14
N PRO A 152 5.81 6.56 1.07
CA PRO A 152 4.75 6.17 2.00
C PRO A 152 4.16 7.39 2.73
N ALA A 153 2.84 7.45 2.85
CA ALA A 153 2.14 8.62 3.39
C ALA A 153 1.05 8.23 4.39
N ALA A 154 0.58 9.18 5.20
CA ALA A 154 -0.54 8.94 6.12
C ALA A 154 -1.89 8.72 5.38
N THR A 155 -1.98 9.20 4.14
CA THR A 155 -3.15 9.09 3.25
C THR A 155 -2.68 8.69 1.86
N VAL A 156 -3.48 7.87 1.18
CA VAL A 156 -3.27 7.46 -0.21
C VAL A 156 -4.62 7.40 -0.93
N THR A 157 -4.63 7.87 -2.17
CA THR A 157 -5.78 7.79 -3.06
C THR A 157 -5.51 6.73 -4.12
N VAL A 158 -6.47 5.82 -4.32
CA VAL A 158 -6.43 4.78 -5.36
C VAL A 158 -7.52 5.08 -6.38
N HIS A 159 -7.12 5.30 -7.62
CA HIS A 159 -8.01 5.51 -8.76
C HIS A 159 -8.17 4.19 -9.53
N ALA A 160 -9.21 3.42 -9.21
CA ALA A 160 -9.50 2.14 -9.85
C ALA A 160 -10.28 2.32 -11.16
N CYS A 161 -9.65 2.92 -12.16
CA CYS A 161 -10.28 3.16 -13.46
C CYS A 161 -10.75 1.86 -14.12
N ALA A 162 -12.04 1.77 -14.45
CA ALA A 162 -12.57 0.60 -15.13
C ALA A 162 -11.85 0.35 -16.48
N PRO A 163 -11.44 -0.89 -16.77
CA PRO A 163 -10.85 -1.22 -18.06
C PRO A 163 -11.87 -1.04 -19.18
N ALA A 164 -11.40 -0.64 -20.37
CA ALA A 164 -12.24 -0.49 -21.55
C ALA A 164 -12.94 -1.84 -21.85
N GLY A 165 -14.28 -1.83 -21.88
CA GLY A 165 -15.10 -3.03 -22.13
C GLY A 165 -15.96 -3.50 -20.95
N GLY A 166 -15.85 -2.89 -19.76
CA GLY A 166 -16.90 -2.92 -18.73
C GLY A 166 -17.14 -4.26 -18.01
N GLN A 167 -16.29 -5.28 -18.21
CA GLN A 167 -16.50 -6.60 -17.61
C GLN A 167 -15.86 -6.76 -16.23
N ALA A 168 -14.72 -6.10 -15.97
CA ALA A 168 -14.07 -6.18 -14.67
C ALA A 168 -14.90 -5.48 -13.60
N GLN A 169 -15.26 -6.22 -12.55
CA GLN A 169 -16.02 -5.66 -11.42
C GLN A 169 -15.10 -5.15 -10.31
N TRP A 170 -13.88 -5.70 -10.23
CA TRP A 170 -12.89 -5.39 -9.20
C TRP A 170 -11.49 -5.30 -9.80
N MET A 171 -10.62 -4.54 -9.15
CA MET A 171 -9.23 -4.32 -9.53
C MET A 171 -8.35 -4.55 -8.31
N ALA A 172 -7.24 -5.27 -8.49
CA ALA A 172 -6.28 -5.56 -7.44
C ALA A 172 -5.06 -4.64 -7.55
N PHE A 173 -4.62 -4.09 -6.42
CA PHE A 173 -3.50 -3.18 -6.30
C PHE A 173 -2.49 -3.74 -5.32
N VAL A 174 -1.20 -3.70 -5.68
CA VAL A 174 -0.12 -4.10 -4.79
C VAL A 174 0.40 -2.90 -4.02
N GLY A 175 0.57 -3.09 -2.73
CA GLY A 175 1.03 -2.06 -1.81
C GLY A 175 1.14 -2.62 -0.40
N GLY A 176 0.89 -1.77 0.58
CA GLY A 176 0.80 -2.22 1.96
C GLY A 176 0.82 -1.10 2.98
N THR A 177 1.21 -1.48 4.19
CA THR A 177 1.24 -0.60 5.35
C THR A 177 2.61 -0.65 5.98
N TRP A 178 3.17 0.52 6.25
CA TRP A 178 4.36 0.65 7.08
C TRP A 178 3.98 1.09 8.48
N VAL A 179 4.75 0.66 9.48
CA VAL A 179 4.53 1.00 10.89
C VAL A 179 5.85 1.21 11.62
N ALA A 180 5.84 2.06 12.65
CA ALA A 180 7.00 2.24 13.52
C ALA A 180 7.35 0.97 14.31
N GLN A 181 6.31 0.23 14.72
CA GLN A 181 6.36 -1.00 15.51
C GLN A 181 5.16 -1.87 15.12
N ALA A 182 5.25 -3.18 15.33
CA ALA A 182 4.13 -4.09 15.09
C ALA A 182 2.90 -3.66 15.90
N ALA A 183 1.76 -3.50 15.25
CA ALA A 183 0.55 -2.96 15.87
C ALA A 183 -0.74 -3.34 15.12
N CYS A 184 -1.88 -3.16 15.78
CA CYS A 184 -3.19 -3.14 15.14
C CYS A 184 -3.46 -1.73 14.58
N VAL A 185 -3.38 -1.57 13.26
CA VAL A 185 -3.48 -0.26 12.60
C VAL A 185 -4.93 0.04 12.22
N PRO A 186 -5.53 1.11 12.78
CA PRO A 186 -6.85 1.57 12.38
C PRO A 186 -6.76 2.43 11.12
N LEU A 187 -7.49 2.00 10.09
CA LEU A 187 -7.64 2.72 8.83
C LEU A 187 -9.06 3.24 8.70
N ILE A 188 -9.17 4.36 7.99
CA ILE A 188 -10.43 4.92 7.54
C ILE A 188 -10.42 4.86 6.02
N VAL A 189 -11.48 4.30 5.46
CA VAL A 189 -11.66 4.07 4.03
C VAL A 189 -12.83 4.94 3.59
N THR A 190 -12.61 5.78 2.59
CA THR A 190 -13.65 6.61 1.99
C THR A 190 -13.82 6.23 0.53
N SER A 191 -15.03 5.85 0.12
CA SER A 191 -15.40 5.60 -1.27
C SER A 191 -16.80 6.12 -1.53
N ASN A 192 -17.03 6.75 -2.69
CA ASN A 192 -18.36 7.27 -3.09
C ASN A 192 -19.06 8.13 -2.02
N GLY A 193 -18.29 8.87 -1.21
CA GLY A 193 -18.82 9.71 -0.11
C GLY A 193 -19.17 8.95 1.19
N HIS A 194 -19.06 7.63 1.19
CA HIS A 194 -19.21 6.79 2.38
C HIS A 194 -17.87 6.63 3.11
N THR A 195 -17.93 6.47 4.43
CA THR A 195 -16.73 6.31 5.27
C THR A 195 -16.89 5.09 6.16
N ASP A 196 -15.96 4.15 5.99
CA ASP A 196 -15.86 2.92 6.76
C ASP A 196 -14.55 2.85 7.54
N ARG A 197 -14.51 1.99 8.56
CA ARG A 197 -13.33 1.76 9.38
C ARG A 197 -12.90 0.32 9.29
N VAL A 198 -11.59 0.10 9.30
CA VAL A 198 -11.04 -1.24 9.37
C VAL A 198 -9.76 -1.26 10.20
N ASN A 199 -9.63 -2.30 11.02
CA ASN A 199 -8.42 -2.57 11.78
C ASN A 199 -7.63 -3.68 11.09
N LEU A 200 -6.33 -3.45 10.93
CA LEU A 200 -5.39 -4.37 10.27
C LEU A 200 -4.28 -4.77 11.24
N GLY A 201 -4.11 -6.07 11.49
CA GLY A 201 -3.02 -6.57 12.32
C GLY A 201 -1.71 -6.60 11.54
N ILE A 202 -0.75 -5.75 11.90
CA ILE A 202 0.57 -5.64 11.26
C ILE A 202 1.62 -6.21 12.22
N GLY A 203 2.13 -7.41 11.95
CA GLY A 203 3.06 -8.14 12.80
C GLY A 203 2.47 -8.70 14.10
N VAL A 204 1.32 -8.18 14.55
CA VAL A 204 0.56 -8.64 15.73
C VAL A 204 -0.95 -8.63 15.44
N PRO A 205 -1.76 -9.45 16.12
CA PRO A 205 -3.21 -9.45 15.93
C PRO A 205 -3.87 -8.18 16.46
N CYS A 206 -5.03 -7.86 15.91
CA CYS A 206 -5.93 -6.89 16.50
C CYS A 206 -6.72 -7.50 17.66
N ASP A 207 -6.74 -6.82 18.80
CA ASP A 207 -7.63 -7.18 19.90
C ASP A 207 -9.08 -7.04 19.44
N LYS A 208 -9.88 -8.09 19.63
CA LYS A 208 -11.31 -8.09 19.27
C LYS A 208 -12.14 -7.11 20.12
N THR A 209 -11.51 -6.47 21.10
CA THR A 209 -12.15 -5.64 22.14
C THR A 209 -12.15 -4.15 21.83
N THR A 210 -11.50 -3.70 20.75
CA THR A 210 -11.50 -2.28 20.35
C THR A 210 -12.29 -2.08 19.06
N THR A 211 -13.60 -2.23 19.19
CA THR A 211 -14.57 -1.57 18.32
C THR A 211 -15.13 -0.40 19.14
N PRO A 212 -15.10 0.85 18.64
CA PRO A 212 -15.82 1.95 19.30
C PRO A 212 -17.33 1.69 19.35
#